data_AF-B5VVE6-F1
#
_entry.id   AF-B5VVE6-F1
#
_cell.length_a   1.000
_cell.length_b   1.000
_cell.length_c   1.000
_cell.angle_alpha   90.00
_cell.angle_beta   90.00
_cell.angle_gamma   90.00
#
_symmetry.space_group_name_H-M   'P 1'
#
loop_
_entity.id
_entity.type
_entity.pdbx_description
1 polymer ?
#
loop_
_entity_poly.entity_id
_entity_poly.type
_entity_poly.pdbx_seq_one_letter_code
_entity_poly.pdbx_strand_id
1 'polypeptide(L)'
;MGYCKDIQEPIGSEPLEKHELFDTIVSSFRQRLSSLPDKPTGKNSHYGMEDAANRAFSVFFTQTPSFLAYQRTMEGNKGKSNAQSLFGVHQIPGDNHIRDFWATVSPDHIFPVFEDILPVLEVQGQLVKFRSIVNSLLVALDGTEYLSSEKIHCPQCSTRTYKSGATHYFHGVVTAVIVCPGQKHLIPLVPEFIVPQDGHDKQDCETAAAKR
;
A
#
# COMPACT_ATOMS: atom_id res chain seq x y z
N MET A 1 26.55 39.74 -7.70
CA MET A 1 25.17 39.34 -8.04
C MET A 1 24.60 38.59 -6.85
N GLY A 2 23.81 39.26 -6.02
CA GLY A 2 23.15 38.64 -4.88
C GLY A 2 21.95 37.84 -5.33
N TYR A 3 21.67 36.73 -4.64
CA TYR A 3 20.37 36.08 -4.69
C TYR A 3 19.85 35.85 -3.27
N CYS A 4 18.59 36.23 -3.13
CA CYS A 4 17.83 36.53 -1.93
C CYS A 4 17.95 35.49 -0.81
N LYS A 5 18.27 36.02 0.38
CA LYS A 5 17.59 35.62 1.61
C LYS A 5 16.13 36.06 1.45
N ASP A 6 15.21 35.10 1.38
CA ASP A 6 13.80 35.24 1.78
C ASP A 6 13.21 33.82 1.67
N ILE A 7 13.50 33.00 2.69
CA ILE A 7 12.85 31.70 2.87
C ILE A 7 11.60 32.00 3.69
N GLN A 8 10.46 32.04 3.01
CA GLN A 8 9.17 32.05 3.67
C GLN A 8 8.96 30.66 4.28
N GLU A 9 8.97 30.56 5.61
CA GLU A 9 8.51 29.36 6.30
C GLU A 9 7.10 29.01 5.82
N PRO A 10 6.77 27.72 5.64
CA PRO A 10 5.41 27.34 5.29
C PRO A 10 4.47 27.76 6.42
N ILE A 11 3.64 28.77 6.14
CA ILE A 11 2.53 29.16 7.00
C ILE A 11 1.49 28.04 6.91
N GLY A 12 1.42 27.17 7.92
CA GLY A 12 0.41 26.13 7.95
C GLY A 12 0.50 25.22 9.17
N SER A 13 -0.25 25.56 10.22
CA SER A 13 -0.52 24.78 11.46
C SER A 13 0.71 24.28 12.24
N GLU A 14 0.64 24.27 13.57
CA GLU A 14 1.67 23.58 14.37
C GLU A 14 1.73 22.09 13.96
N PRO A 15 2.93 21.50 13.82
CA PRO A 15 3.06 20.07 13.53
C PRO A 15 2.35 19.25 14.60
N LEU A 16 1.52 18.30 14.16
CA LEU A 16 0.83 17.35 15.03
C LEU A 16 1.85 16.53 15.83
N GLU A 17 1.48 16.20 17.05
CA GLU A 17 2.22 15.21 17.81
C GLU A 17 2.21 13.86 17.06
N LYS A 18 3.25 13.04 17.25
CA LYS A 18 3.42 11.80 16.47
C LYS A 18 2.21 10.86 16.53
N HIS A 19 1.56 10.80 17.69
CA HIS A 19 0.36 9.99 17.89
C HIS A 19 -0.83 10.53 17.08
N GLU A 20 -1.03 11.85 17.08
CA GLU A 20 -2.12 12.49 16.35
C GLU A 20 -1.93 12.39 14.83
N LEU A 21 -0.68 12.51 14.36
CA LEU A 21 -0.34 12.26 12.96
C LEU A 21 -0.64 10.81 12.55
N PHE A 22 -0.26 9.85 13.40
CA PHE A 22 -0.54 8.44 13.18
C PHE A 22 -2.06 8.19 13.10
N ASP A 23 -2.84 8.71 14.06
CA ASP A 23 -4.29 8.56 14.07
C ASP A 23 -4.94 9.20 12.84
N THR A 24 -4.42 10.34 12.39
CA THR A 24 -4.90 11.03 11.18
C THR A 24 -4.71 10.17 9.93
N ILE A 25 -3.50 9.62 9.76
CA ILE A 25 -3.17 8.73 8.62
C ILE A 25 -4.02 7.46 8.67
N VAL A 26 -4.14 6.82 9.84
CA VAL A 26 -4.95 5.62 10.02
C VAL A 26 -6.43 5.90 9.74
N SER A 27 -6.95 7.04 10.20
CA SER A 27 -8.35 7.42 9.96
C SER A 27 -8.63 7.67 8.48
N SER A 28 -7.73 8.36 7.78
CA SER A 28 -7.82 8.55 6.32
C SER A 28 -7.81 7.22 5.57
N PHE A 29 -6.92 6.31 5.95
CA PHE A 29 -6.87 4.95 5.40
C PHE A 29 -8.18 4.20 5.62
N ARG A 30 -8.70 4.20 6.84
CA ARG A 30 -9.99 3.55 7.16
C ARG A 30 -11.16 4.14 6.36
N GLN A 31 -11.19 5.46 6.19
CA GLN A 31 -12.20 6.14 5.38
C GLN A 31 -12.14 5.72 3.91
N ARG A 32 -10.94 5.53 3.35
CA ARG A 32 -10.80 4.97 2.00
C ARG A 32 -11.35 3.55 1.93
N LEU A 33 -11.01 2.71 2.90
CA LEU A 33 -11.48 1.33 2.94
C LEU A 33 -13.01 1.21 3.11
N SER A 34 -13.65 2.13 3.83
CA SER A 34 -15.12 2.15 3.96
C SER A 34 -15.83 2.63 2.69
N SER A 35 -15.12 3.30 1.77
CA SER A 35 -15.65 3.72 0.47
C SER A 35 -15.54 2.66 -0.64
N LEU A 36 -14.96 1.48 -0.33
CA LEU A 36 -14.83 0.40 -1.29
C LEU A 36 -16.20 -0.14 -1.71
N PRO A 37 -16.36 -0.54 -2.98
CA PRO A 37 -17.63 -1.04 -3.47
C PRO A 37 -18.03 -2.32 -2.74
N ASP A 38 -19.18 -2.28 -2.05
CA ASP A 38 -19.76 -3.45 -1.40
C ASP A 38 -20.06 -4.57 -2.41
N LYS A 39 -19.78 -5.81 -2.03
CA LYS A 39 -20.32 -6.95 -2.79
C LYS A 39 -21.85 -6.95 -2.69
N PRO A 40 -22.57 -7.34 -3.76
CA PRO A 40 -23.98 -7.70 -3.63
C PRO A 40 -24.13 -8.78 -2.55
N THR A 41 -24.78 -8.43 -1.44
CA THR A 41 -24.90 -9.31 -0.29
C THR A 41 -25.90 -10.43 -0.57
N GLY A 42 -25.40 -11.66 -0.71
CA GLY A 42 -26.21 -12.85 -0.47
C GLY A 42 -26.56 -12.98 1.01
N LYS A 43 -27.58 -13.77 1.35
CA LYS A 43 -28.17 -13.92 2.71
C LYS A 43 -27.21 -14.28 3.85
N ASN A 44 -25.93 -14.55 3.58
CA ASN A 44 -24.93 -15.07 4.55
C ASN A 44 -23.69 -14.17 4.74
N SER A 45 -23.71 -12.89 4.35
CA SER A 45 -22.59 -11.98 4.62
C SER A 45 -22.77 -11.31 5.98
N HIS A 46 -22.01 -11.74 6.98
CA HIS A 46 -22.08 -11.20 8.35
C HIS A 46 -21.04 -10.09 8.64
N TYR A 47 -20.14 -9.83 7.70
CA TYR A 47 -19.00 -8.92 7.85
C TYR A 47 -19.14 -7.70 6.92
N GLY A 48 -18.85 -6.50 7.43
CA GLY A 48 -18.78 -5.29 6.59
C GLY A 48 -17.50 -5.21 5.77
N MET A 49 -17.55 -4.50 4.64
CA MET A 49 -16.41 -4.26 3.73
C MET A 49 -15.22 -3.59 4.45
N GLU A 50 -15.50 -2.62 5.33
CA GLU A 50 -14.47 -1.96 6.16
C GLU A 50 -13.72 -2.96 7.06
N ASP A 51 -14.44 -3.86 7.74
CA ASP A 51 -13.84 -4.85 8.66
C ASP A 51 -12.95 -5.86 7.91
N ALA A 52 -13.37 -6.29 6.72
CA ALA A 52 -12.58 -7.20 5.88
C ALA A 52 -11.30 -6.56 5.37
N ALA A 53 -11.39 -5.30 4.90
CA ALA A 53 -10.27 -4.53 4.40
C ALA A 53 -9.24 -4.22 5.51
N ASN A 54 -9.71 -3.72 6.66
CA ASN A 54 -8.86 -3.42 7.82
C ASN A 54 -8.22 -4.68 8.38
N ARG A 55 -8.93 -5.82 8.38
CA ARG A 55 -8.33 -7.10 8.77
C ARG A 55 -7.20 -7.48 7.81
N ALA A 56 -7.43 -7.42 6.50
CA ALA A 56 -6.39 -7.76 5.52
C ALA A 56 -5.12 -6.91 5.73
N PHE A 57 -5.29 -5.62 5.98
CA PHE A 57 -4.19 -4.71 6.27
C PHE A 57 -3.44 -5.06 7.57
N SER A 58 -4.19 -5.39 8.63
CA SER A 58 -3.61 -5.68 9.93
C SER A 58 -2.68 -6.91 9.97
N VAL A 59 -2.85 -7.87 9.03
CA VAL A 59 -1.96 -9.04 8.91
C VAL A 59 -0.51 -8.63 8.62
N PHE A 60 -0.30 -7.52 7.91
CA PHE A 60 1.04 -7.01 7.62
C PHE A 60 1.76 -6.44 8.85
N PHE A 61 1.03 -6.10 9.92
CA PHE A 61 1.58 -5.53 11.15
C PHE A 61 1.75 -6.53 12.28
N THR A 62 1.13 -7.71 12.17
CA THR A 62 1.22 -8.74 13.22
C THR A 62 1.76 -10.03 12.62
N GLN A 63 3.06 -10.26 12.82
CA GLN A 63 3.74 -11.48 12.40
C GLN A 63 3.33 -12.66 13.27
N THR A 64 2.16 -13.24 13.00
CA THR A 64 1.64 -14.38 13.76
C THR A 64 1.20 -15.50 12.83
N PRO A 65 1.53 -16.78 13.13
CA PRO A 65 1.18 -17.92 12.26
C PRO A 65 -0.33 -18.09 12.01
N SER A 66 -1.16 -17.62 12.95
CA SER A 66 -2.60 -17.49 12.75
C SER A 66 -3.04 -16.16 13.32
N PHE A 67 -3.26 -15.19 12.42
CA PHE A 67 -3.76 -13.87 12.77
C PHE A 67 -5.05 -13.96 13.60
N LEU A 68 -6.01 -14.76 13.13
CA LEU A 68 -7.30 -14.92 13.80
C LEU A 68 -7.16 -15.51 15.20
N ALA A 69 -6.38 -16.58 15.35
CA ALA A 69 -6.17 -17.18 16.66
C ALA A 69 -5.47 -16.21 17.60
N TYR A 70 -4.46 -15.49 17.12
CA TYR A 70 -3.73 -14.52 17.93
C TYR A 70 -4.61 -13.36 18.40
N GLN A 71 -5.42 -12.75 17.53
CA GLN A 71 -6.33 -11.67 17.93
C GLN A 71 -7.40 -12.16 18.90
N ARG A 72 -7.97 -13.36 18.70
CA ARG A 72 -8.95 -13.97 19.63
C ARG A 72 -8.33 -14.28 20.99
N THR A 73 -7.10 -14.78 21.02
CA THR A 73 -6.38 -15.01 22.28
C THR A 73 -6.09 -13.69 22.99
N MET A 74 -5.71 -12.64 22.25
CA MET A 74 -5.47 -11.32 22.84
C MET A 74 -6.74 -10.70 23.41
N GLU A 75 -7.86 -10.80 22.68
CA GLU A 75 -9.18 -10.37 23.15
C GLU A 75 -9.62 -11.15 24.40
N GLY A 76 -9.47 -12.48 24.40
CA GLY A 76 -9.77 -13.31 25.57
C GLY A 76 -8.91 -13.00 26.80
N ASN A 77 -7.65 -12.62 26.59
CA ASN A 77 -6.70 -12.37 27.69
C ASN A 77 -6.69 -10.90 28.17
N LYS A 78 -6.95 -9.94 27.29
CA LYS A 78 -6.79 -8.49 27.56
C LYS A 78 -8.06 -7.67 27.31
N GLY A 79 -9.15 -8.30 26.87
CA GLY A 79 -10.43 -7.64 26.56
C GLY A 79 -10.42 -6.80 25.28
N LYS A 80 -9.28 -6.67 24.60
CA LYS A 80 -9.11 -5.95 23.33
C LYS A 80 -8.01 -6.59 22.49
N SER A 81 -8.13 -6.48 21.17
CA SER A 81 -7.13 -6.95 20.21
C SER A 81 -6.43 -5.78 19.49
N ASN A 82 -5.27 -6.03 18.88
CA ASN A 82 -4.56 -5.03 18.07
C ASN A 82 -5.37 -4.70 16.80
N ALA A 83 -6.09 -5.68 16.24
CA ALA A 83 -6.99 -5.47 15.11
C ALA A 83 -8.09 -4.44 15.44
N GLN A 84 -8.70 -4.56 16.63
CA GLN A 84 -9.70 -3.62 17.12
C GLN A 84 -9.10 -2.25 17.44
N SER A 85 -7.96 -2.23 18.14
CA SER A 85 -7.43 -0.98 18.71
C SER A 85 -6.69 -0.12 17.67
N LEU A 86 -5.98 -0.72 16.71
CA LEU A 86 -5.19 0.00 15.71
C LEU A 86 -5.93 0.19 14.38
N PHE A 87 -6.79 -0.76 14.00
CA PHE A 87 -7.42 -0.79 12.68
C PHE A 87 -8.95 -0.75 12.73
N GLY A 88 -9.54 -0.71 13.94
CA GLY A 88 -10.99 -0.64 14.13
C GLY A 88 -11.76 -1.85 13.63
N VAL A 89 -11.13 -3.02 13.52
CA VAL A 89 -11.79 -4.26 13.06
C VAL A 89 -12.72 -4.74 14.16
N HIS A 90 -14.04 -4.63 13.96
CA HIS A 90 -15.04 -5.01 14.96
C HIS A 90 -15.41 -6.49 14.86
N GLN A 91 -15.48 -7.02 13.65
CA GLN A 91 -15.60 -8.45 13.39
C GLN A 91 -14.41 -8.95 12.58
N ILE A 92 -13.79 -10.06 12.98
CA ILE A 92 -12.56 -10.57 12.34
C ILE A 92 -12.96 -11.67 11.31
N PRO A 93 -13.10 -11.38 10.00
CA PRO A 93 -13.55 -12.35 8.97
C PRO A 93 -12.50 -13.38 8.59
N GLY A 94 -12.83 -14.68 8.53
CA GLY A 94 -11.87 -15.73 8.15
C GLY A 94 -11.17 -15.51 6.80
N ASP A 95 -10.00 -16.11 6.61
CA ASP A 95 -9.10 -15.83 5.47
C ASP A 95 -9.74 -16.07 4.09
N ASN A 96 -10.68 -17.02 3.99
CA ASN A 96 -11.44 -17.26 2.76
C ASN A 96 -12.32 -16.06 2.38
N HIS A 97 -12.95 -15.42 3.37
CA HIS A 97 -13.77 -14.21 3.16
C HIS A 97 -12.92 -13.03 2.70
N ILE A 98 -11.68 -12.92 3.18
CA ILE A 98 -10.72 -11.89 2.75
C ILE A 98 -10.33 -12.09 1.28
N ARG A 99 -10.06 -13.33 0.86
CA ARG A 99 -9.73 -13.62 -0.55
C ARG A 99 -10.89 -13.32 -1.48
N ASP A 100 -12.09 -13.75 -1.10
CA ASP A 100 -13.30 -13.46 -1.85
C ASP A 100 -13.49 -11.94 -1.98
N PHE A 101 -13.29 -11.19 -0.90
CA PHE A 101 -13.31 -9.72 -0.89
C PHE A 101 -12.32 -9.12 -1.91
N TRP A 102 -11.05 -9.52 -1.86
CA TRP A 102 -10.01 -8.93 -2.73
C TRP A 102 -10.18 -9.30 -4.20
N ALA A 103 -10.88 -10.40 -4.49
CA ALA A 103 -11.18 -10.78 -5.87
C ALA A 103 -12.12 -9.81 -6.59
N THR A 104 -12.85 -8.95 -5.88
CA THR A 104 -13.85 -8.05 -6.48
C THR A 104 -13.51 -6.57 -6.44
N VAL A 105 -12.43 -6.19 -5.75
CA VAL A 105 -12.02 -4.78 -5.61
C VAL A 105 -10.86 -4.51 -6.56
N SER A 106 -11.03 -3.56 -7.49
CA SER A 106 -9.92 -3.11 -8.34
C SER A 106 -8.82 -2.46 -7.47
N PRO A 107 -7.53 -2.74 -7.72
CA PRO A 107 -6.42 -2.04 -7.07
C PRO A 107 -6.50 -0.51 -7.18
N ASP A 108 -7.14 0.01 -8.24
CA ASP A 108 -7.33 1.45 -8.47
C ASP A 108 -8.09 2.14 -7.32
N HIS A 109 -8.89 1.40 -6.55
CA HIS A 109 -9.58 1.94 -5.39
C HIS A 109 -8.65 2.13 -4.18
N ILE A 110 -7.48 1.48 -4.17
CA ILE A 110 -6.53 1.50 -3.05
C ILE A 110 -5.33 2.40 -3.35
N PHE A 111 -4.88 2.50 -4.61
CA PHE A 111 -3.75 3.35 -4.97
C PHE A 111 -3.83 4.82 -4.51
N PRO A 112 -5.00 5.48 -4.48
CA PRO A 112 -5.13 6.84 -3.94
C PRO A 112 -4.65 7.00 -2.49
N VAL A 113 -4.58 5.93 -1.69
CA VAL A 113 -4.03 5.98 -0.32
C VAL A 113 -2.61 6.55 -0.29
N PHE A 114 -1.77 6.19 -1.27
CA PHE A 114 -0.40 6.71 -1.35
C PHE A 114 -0.40 8.22 -1.66
N GLU A 115 -1.29 8.66 -2.53
CA GLU A 115 -1.44 10.06 -2.93
C GLU A 115 -2.02 10.92 -1.81
N ASP A 116 -2.87 10.35 -0.94
CA ASP A 116 -3.45 11.07 0.21
C ASP A 116 -2.43 11.29 1.33
N ILE A 117 -1.53 10.32 1.56
CA ILE A 117 -0.60 10.35 2.70
C ILE A 117 0.55 11.34 2.46
N LEU A 118 1.07 11.44 1.24
CA LEU A 118 2.23 12.29 0.94
C LEU A 118 2.00 13.78 1.26
N PRO A 119 0.88 14.43 0.86
CA PRO A 119 0.57 15.79 1.25
C PRO A 119 0.48 15.98 2.76
N VAL A 120 -0.09 15.01 3.48
CA VAL A 120 -0.16 15.06 4.95
C VAL A 120 1.26 15.07 5.53
N LEU A 121 2.16 14.22 5.02
CA LEU A 121 3.56 14.21 5.46
C LEU A 121 4.31 15.51 5.13
N GLU A 122 4.02 16.14 3.99
CA GLU A 122 4.60 17.44 3.61
C GLU A 122 4.14 18.55 4.55
N VAL A 123 2.83 18.72 4.73
CA VAL A 123 2.23 19.76 5.60
C VAL A 123 2.71 19.61 7.05
N GLN A 124 2.88 18.36 7.50
CA GLN A 124 3.33 18.04 8.86
C GLN A 124 4.86 18.08 9.00
N GLY A 125 5.57 18.60 7.99
CA GLY A 125 7.02 18.78 8.00
C GLY A 125 7.83 17.48 8.05
N GLN A 126 7.22 16.33 7.83
CA GLN A 126 7.92 15.03 7.90
C GLN A 126 8.86 14.83 6.71
N LEU A 127 8.54 15.40 5.55
CA LEU A 127 9.39 15.31 4.36
C LEU A 127 10.68 16.14 4.46
N VAL A 128 10.77 17.10 5.38
CA VAL A 128 11.99 17.91 5.61
C VAL A 128 13.22 17.03 5.88
N LYS A 129 13.04 15.94 6.64
CA LYS A 129 14.12 15.00 7.00
C LYS A 129 14.62 14.17 5.80
N PHE A 130 13.84 14.14 4.72
CA PHE A 130 14.14 13.43 3.49
C PHE A 130 14.68 14.36 2.39
N ARG A 131 14.71 15.68 2.63
CA ARG A 131 15.27 16.63 1.67
C ARG A 131 16.79 16.57 1.68
N SER A 132 17.37 16.65 0.49
CA SER A 132 18.80 16.54 0.21
C SER A 132 19.31 17.81 -0.48
N ILE A 133 20.30 17.67 -1.36
CA ILE A 133 20.96 18.75 -2.09
C ILE A 133 19.90 19.60 -2.82
N VAL A 134 20.02 20.92 -2.74
CA VAL A 134 19.09 21.87 -3.39
C VAL A 134 17.62 21.65 -2.98
N ASN A 135 17.37 21.20 -1.75
CA ASN A 135 16.02 20.99 -1.20
C ASN A 135 15.20 19.93 -1.98
N SER A 136 15.85 19.02 -2.70
CA SER A 136 15.20 17.97 -3.49
C SER A 136 14.90 16.72 -2.67
N LEU A 137 13.91 15.93 -3.09
CA LEU A 137 13.72 14.56 -2.62
C LEU A 137 14.49 13.61 -3.54
N LEU A 138 15.17 12.61 -2.97
CA LEU A 138 15.78 11.54 -3.75
C LEU A 138 14.78 10.39 -3.85
N VAL A 139 14.55 9.91 -5.07
CA VAL A 139 13.67 8.77 -5.34
C VAL A 139 14.53 7.64 -5.90
N ALA A 140 14.51 6.49 -5.23
CA ALA A 140 15.09 5.27 -5.76
C ALA A 140 14.00 4.46 -6.46
N LEU A 141 14.34 3.91 -7.63
CA LEU A 141 13.50 3.03 -8.42
C LEU A 141 14.15 1.64 -8.46
N ASP A 142 13.35 0.61 -8.22
CA ASP A 142 13.80 -0.79 -8.33
C ASP A 142 12.71 -1.67 -8.94
N GLY A 143 13.12 -2.51 -9.88
CA GLY A 143 12.26 -3.50 -10.55
C GLY A 143 12.30 -4.84 -9.82
N THR A 144 11.14 -5.42 -9.54
CA THR A 144 11.06 -6.73 -8.88
C THR A 144 9.90 -7.57 -9.40
N GLU A 145 9.97 -8.88 -9.20
CA GLU A 145 8.91 -9.84 -9.55
C GLU A 145 7.97 -10.00 -8.35
N TYR A 146 6.76 -9.45 -8.46
CA TYR A 146 5.74 -9.48 -7.40
C TYR A 146 5.07 -10.85 -7.29
N LEU A 147 4.78 -11.48 -8.43
CA LEU A 147 4.12 -12.79 -8.52
C LEU A 147 4.76 -13.60 -9.64
N SER A 148 4.88 -14.92 -9.42
CA SER A 148 5.38 -15.88 -10.40
C SER A 148 4.65 -17.21 -10.26
N SER A 149 4.12 -17.77 -11.35
CA SER A 149 3.38 -19.02 -11.31
C SER A 149 3.34 -19.75 -12.66
N GLU A 150 3.23 -21.08 -12.61
CA GLU A 150 2.89 -21.91 -13.78
C GLU A 150 1.38 -22.00 -14.02
N LYS A 151 0.57 -21.68 -13.01
CA LYS A 151 -0.88 -21.97 -13.00
C LYS A 151 -1.71 -20.70 -12.90
N ILE A 152 -1.36 -19.81 -11.98
CA ILE A 152 -2.10 -18.59 -11.70
C ILE A 152 -1.65 -17.51 -12.66
N HIS A 153 -2.58 -16.95 -13.43
CA HIS A 153 -2.28 -15.92 -14.44
C HIS A 153 -3.50 -15.04 -14.68
N CYS A 154 -3.26 -13.86 -15.25
CA CYS A 154 -4.27 -12.93 -15.74
C CYS A 154 -3.81 -12.29 -17.07
N PRO A 155 -4.67 -11.54 -17.78
CA PRO A 155 -4.30 -10.90 -19.04
C PRO A 155 -3.15 -9.90 -18.94
N GLN A 156 -2.86 -9.37 -17.75
CA GLN A 156 -1.80 -8.40 -17.51
C GLN A 156 -0.46 -9.05 -17.13
N CYS A 157 -0.40 -10.39 -17.05
CA CYS A 157 0.84 -11.10 -16.76
C CYS A 157 1.82 -11.01 -17.95
N SER A 158 3.10 -10.85 -17.62
CA SER A 158 4.19 -11.21 -18.53
C SER A 158 4.40 -12.74 -18.54
N THR A 159 5.04 -13.27 -19.57
CA THR A 159 5.30 -14.69 -19.77
C THR A 159 6.74 -14.99 -20.11
N ARG A 160 7.27 -16.11 -19.60
CA ARG A 160 8.56 -16.66 -20.00
C ARG A 160 8.47 -18.17 -20.17
N THR A 161 9.11 -18.72 -21.21
CA THR A 161 9.18 -20.17 -21.44
C THR A 161 10.56 -20.68 -21.06
N TYR A 162 10.62 -21.69 -20.20
CA TYR A 162 11.88 -22.32 -19.81
C TYR A 162 12.35 -23.34 -20.85
N LYS A 163 13.62 -23.76 -20.73
CA LYS A 163 14.21 -24.83 -21.57
C LYS A 163 13.43 -26.15 -21.49
N SER A 164 12.70 -26.39 -20.41
CA SER A 164 11.82 -27.55 -20.24
C SER A 164 10.53 -27.49 -21.06
N GLY A 165 10.23 -26.35 -21.70
CA GLY A 165 8.97 -26.09 -22.38
C GLY A 165 7.85 -25.57 -21.47
N ALA A 166 8.06 -25.51 -20.15
CA ALA A 166 7.09 -24.94 -19.23
C ALA A 166 6.99 -23.42 -19.39
N THR A 167 5.76 -22.89 -19.39
CA THR A 167 5.49 -21.45 -19.41
C THR A 167 5.20 -20.96 -18.01
N HIS A 168 5.90 -19.90 -17.60
CA HIS A 168 5.66 -19.17 -16.36
C HIS A 168 5.02 -17.83 -16.67
N TYR A 169 4.03 -17.47 -15.86
CA TYR A 169 3.37 -16.18 -15.84
C TYR A 169 3.87 -15.40 -14.65
N PHE A 170 4.20 -14.13 -14.84
CA PHE A 170 4.71 -13.30 -13.77
C PHE A 170 4.24 -11.84 -13.88
N HIS A 171 4.18 -11.17 -12.73
CA HIS A 171 4.00 -9.73 -12.65
C HIS A 171 5.29 -9.10 -12.19
N GLY A 172 5.89 -8.29 -13.05
CA GLY A 172 6.93 -7.35 -12.66
C GLY A 172 6.32 -6.07 -12.12
N VAL A 173 7.03 -5.40 -11.22
CA VAL A 173 6.63 -4.11 -10.66
C VAL A 173 7.87 -3.24 -10.50
N VAL A 174 7.76 -1.96 -10.86
CA VAL A 174 8.72 -0.93 -10.54
C VAL A 174 8.24 -0.24 -9.28
N THR A 175 9.04 -0.31 -8.21
CA THR A 175 8.74 0.33 -6.94
C THR A 175 9.52 1.64 -6.85
N ALA A 176 8.84 2.70 -6.40
CA ALA A 176 9.44 4.00 -6.17
C ALA A 176 9.41 4.33 -4.68
N VAL A 177 10.56 4.74 -4.14
CA VAL A 177 10.69 5.05 -2.70
C VAL A 177 11.47 6.34 -2.51
N ILE A 178 10.94 7.25 -1.68
CA ILE A 178 11.69 8.41 -1.21
C ILE A 178 12.71 7.93 -0.17
N VAL A 179 13.96 8.29 -0.40
CA VAL A 179 15.11 7.91 0.42
C VAL A 179 15.97 9.12 0.74
N CYS A 180 16.76 9.04 1.79
CA CYS A 180 17.77 10.05 2.10
C CYS A 180 18.94 9.41 2.84
N PRO A 181 20.21 9.66 2.45
CA PRO A 181 21.36 9.14 3.16
C PRO A 181 21.31 9.45 4.66
N GLY A 182 21.54 8.43 5.49
CA GLY A 182 21.46 8.56 6.95
C GLY A 182 20.06 8.42 7.55
N GLN A 183 19.00 8.39 6.74
CA GLN A 183 17.66 8.01 7.19
C GLN A 183 17.52 6.48 7.19
N LYS A 184 16.99 5.94 8.30
CA LYS A 184 16.74 4.49 8.46
C LYS A 184 15.40 4.05 7.86
N HIS A 185 14.50 5.00 7.62
CA HIS A 185 13.16 4.76 7.10
C HIS A 185 13.09 5.27 5.67
N LEU A 186 12.19 4.68 4.90
CA LEU A 186 11.85 5.07 3.53
C LEU A 186 10.36 5.39 3.45
N ILE A 187 9.96 6.18 2.46
CA ILE A 187 8.55 6.48 2.21
C ILE A 187 8.18 5.88 0.85
N PRO A 188 7.32 4.85 0.80
CA PRO A 188 6.91 4.26 -0.46
C PRO A 188 5.98 5.19 -1.23
N LEU A 189 6.16 5.22 -2.55
CA LEU A 189 5.25 5.83 -3.51
C LEU A 189 4.41 4.73 -4.18
N VAL A 190 3.43 5.14 -5.00
CA VAL A 190 2.61 4.20 -5.77
C VAL A 190 3.54 3.33 -6.65
N PRO A 191 3.42 2.00 -6.58
CA PRO A 191 4.17 1.11 -7.46
C PRO A 191 3.55 1.07 -8.86
N GLU A 192 4.39 0.94 -9.90
CA GLU A 192 3.94 0.81 -11.28
C GLU A 192 4.14 -0.62 -11.78
N PHE A 193 3.06 -1.29 -12.17
CA PHE A 193 3.14 -2.66 -12.68
C PHE A 193 3.64 -2.68 -14.12
N ILE A 194 4.51 -3.65 -14.41
CA ILE A 194 4.98 -3.93 -15.77
C ILE A 194 3.92 -4.79 -16.44
N VAL A 195 3.06 -4.15 -17.24
CA VAL A 195 1.90 -4.79 -17.89
C VAL A 195 1.97 -4.62 -19.41
N PRO A 196 1.46 -5.57 -20.20
CA PRO A 196 1.36 -5.44 -21.65
C PRO A 196 0.73 -4.10 -22.06
N GLN A 197 1.33 -3.45 -23.06
CA GLN A 197 0.89 -2.15 -23.56
C GLN A 197 0.18 -2.32 -24.90
N ASP A 198 -0.97 -1.67 -25.07
CA ASP A 198 -1.72 -1.71 -26.32
C ASP A 198 -0.88 -1.22 -27.49
N GLY A 199 -0.89 -1.97 -28.59
CA GLY A 199 -0.13 -1.64 -29.80
C GLY A 199 1.35 -2.06 -29.78
N HIS A 200 1.79 -2.85 -28.79
CA HIS A 200 3.15 -3.38 -28.71
C HIS A 200 3.19 -4.91 -28.87
N ASP A 201 3.99 -5.40 -29.82
CA ASP A 201 4.19 -6.85 -30.04
C ASP A 201 5.12 -7.48 -28.98
N LYS A 202 5.96 -6.66 -28.33
CA LYS A 202 6.90 -7.09 -27.30
C LYS A 202 6.31 -6.83 -25.92
N GLN A 203 6.53 -7.78 -25.01
CA GLN A 203 6.20 -7.60 -23.59
C GLN A 203 6.90 -6.36 -23.01
N ASP A 204 6.21 -5.73 -22.05
CA ASP A 204 6.66 -4.49 -21.42
C ASP A 204 7.94 -4.69 -20.58
N CYS A 205 8.58 -3.59 -20.17
CA CYS A 205 9.83 -3.64 -19.41
C CYS A 205 9.92 -2.56 -18.34
N GLU A 206 10.85 -2.74 -17.39
CA GLU A 206 11.10 -1.81 -16.28
C GLU A 206 11.31 -0.37 -16.75
N THR A 207 12.03 -0.16 -17.85
CA THR A 207 12.31 1.19 -18.37
C THR A 207 11.06 1.89 -18.89
N ALA A 208 10.10 1.15 -19.44
CA ALA A 208 8.85 1.73 -19.93
C ALA A 208 7.89 1.98 -18.77
N ALA A 209 7.80 1.06 -17.82
CA ALA A 209 7.08 1.26 -16.56
C ALA A 209 7.61 2.47 -15.78
N ALA A 210 8.92 2.61 -15.60
CA ALA A 210 9.53 3.74 -14.89
C ALA A 210 9.29 5.13 -15.53
N LYS A 211 8.80 5.19 -16.77
CA LYS A 211 8.46 6.45 -17.46
C LYS A 211 6.99 6.85 -17.28
N ARG A 212 6.13 5.90 -16.93
CA ARG A 212 4.72 6.15 -16.61
C ARG A 212 4.65 6.67 -15.17
#